data_AF-A0A6P1L414-F1
#
_entry.id   AF-A0A6P1L414-F1
#
_cell.length_a   1.000
_cell.length_b   1.000
_cell.length_c   1.000
_cell.angle_alpha   90.00
_cell.angle_beta   90.00
_cell.angle_gamma   90.00
#
_symmetry.space_group_name_H-M   'P 1'
#
loop_
_entity.id
_entity.type
_entity.pdbx_description
1 polymer ?
#
loop_
_entity_poly.entity_id
_entity_poly.type
_entity_poly.pdbx_seq_one_letter_code
_entity_poly.pdbx_strand_id
1 'polypeptide(L)' 'MNYRINGFVPLPNKAIRLVLQGVGNRFDYFYDYLWQPQEPRQTRLVLIGLELEQVRIESLVLGEEVNATIQ' A
#
# COMPACT_ATOMS: atom_id res chain seq x y z
N MET A 1 -0.91 0.17 21.14
CA MET A 1 -1.78 0.02 19.95
C MET A 1 -0.89 -0.37 18.79
N ASN A 2 -1.21 -1.44 18.05
CA ASN A 2 -0.35 -1.90 16.97
C ASN A 2 -0.69 -1.12 15.69
N TYR A 3 0.34 -0.73 14.94
CA TYR A 3 0.16 -0.19 13.60
C TYR A 3 -0.48 -1.25 12.70
N ARG A 4 -1.42 -0.83 11.85
CA ARG A 4 -2.04 -1.71 10.85
C ARG A 4 -2.08 -1.03 9.51
N ILE A 5 -1.91 -1.81 8.45
CA ILE A 5 -2.13 -1.38 7.08
C ILE A 5 -3.03 -2.39 6.39
N ASN A 6 -3.95 -1.91 5.55
CA ASN A 6 -4.71 -2.75 4.64
C ASN A 6 -5.03 -1.97 3.37
N GLY A 7 -5.05 -2.63 2.23
CA GLY A 7 -5.43 -1.98 0.98
C GLY A 7 -4.98 -2.74 -0.26
N PHE A 8 -4.99 -2.04 -1.39
CA PHE A 8 -4.56 -2.60 -2.66
C PHE A 8 -3.76 -1.61 -3.49
N VAL A 9 -2.87 -2.16 -4.30
CA VAL A 9 -1.97 -1.42 -5.19
C VAL A 9 -2.12 -1.96 -6.62
N PRO A 10 -2.32 -1.09 -7.63
CA PRO A 10 -2.25 -1.50 -9.02
C PRO A 10 -0.79 -1.79 -9.39
N LEU A 11 -0.55 -2.94 -10.03
CA LEU A 11 0.77 -3.27 -10.54
C LEU A 11 0.91 -2.82 -12.00
N PRO A 12 2.04 -2.19 -12.38
CA PRO A 12 2.28 -1.85 -13.77
C PRO A 12 2.25 -3.13 -14.62
N ASN A 13 1.59 -3.05 -15.77
CA ASN A 13 1.46 -4.16 -16.74
C ASN A 13 0.70 -5.40 -16.22
N LYS A 14 -0.04 -5.31 -15.11
CA LYS A 14 -0.87 -6.42 -14.62
C LYS A 14 -2.32 -5.98 -14.39
N ALA A 15 -3.26 -6.80 -14.84
CA ALA A 15 -4.69 -6.57 -14.66
C ALA A 15 -5.23 -7.04 -13.29
N ILE A 16 -4.37 -7.56 -12.41
CA ILE A 16 -4.72 -8.10 -11.10
C ILE A 16 -4.43 -7.10 -9.97
N ARG A 17 -5.21 -7.14 -8.90
CA ARG A 17 -4.97 -6.36 -7.68
C ARG A 17 -3.94 -7.04 -6.80
N LEU A 18 -2.98 -6.28 -6.29
CA LEU A 18 -2.14 -6.72 -5.19
C LEU A 18 -2.78 -6.20 -3.90
N VAL A 19 -3.31 -7.10 -3.07
CA VAL A 19 -3.79 -6.76 -1.73
C VAL A 19 -2.59 -6.79 -0.78
N LEU A 20 -2.45 -5.73 0.02
CA LEU A 20 -1.42 -5.58 1.04
C LEU A 20 -2.10 -5.49 2.40
N GLN A 21 -1.64 -6.29 3.35
CA GLN A 21 -2.08 -6.22 4.74
C GLN A 21 -0.88 -6.31 5.67
N GLY A 22 -0.97 -5.68 6.83
CA GLY A 22 0.10 -5.76 7.82
C GLY A 22 -0.33 -5.35 9.21
N VAL A 23 0.34 -5.93 10.20
CA VAL A 23 0.15 -5.63 11.63
C VAL A 23 1.52 -5.55 12.29
N GLY A 24 1.82 -4.40 12.89
CA GLY A 24 3.14 -4.10 13.43
C GLY A 24 4.20 -4.17 12.32
N ASN A 25 5.17 -5.05 12.49
CA ASN A 25 6.31 -5.21 11.58
C ASN A 25 6.11 -6.34 10.55
N ARG A 26 4.94 -6.97 10.51
CA ARG A 26 4.64 -8.08 9.61
C ARG A 26 3.74 -7.60 8.48
N PHE A 27 4.17 -7.86 7.25
CA PHE A 27 3.44 -7.52 6.03
C PHE A 27 3.22 -8.79 5.22
N ASP A 28 2.00 -8.98 4.76
CA ASP A 28 1.60 -10.04 3.85
C ASP A 28 0.97 -9.41 2.61
N TYR A 29 1.17 -10.03 1.46
CA TYR A 29 0.52 -9.62 0.22
C TYR A 29 0.01 -10.83 -0.54
N PHE A 30 -1.06 -10.64 -1.29
CA PHE A 30 -1.61 -11.66 -2.18
C PHE A 30 -2.27 -11.01 -3.39
N TYR A 31 -2.45 -11.80 -4.44
CA TYR A 31 -3.17 -11.38 -5.63
C TYR A 31 -4.66 -11.67 -5.45
N ASP A 32 -5.50 -10.65 -5.63
CA ASP A 32 -6.96 -10.76 -5.55
C ASP A 32 -7.59 -10.75 -6.96
N TYR A 33 -8.79 -10.20 -7.14
CA TYR A 33 -9.49 -10.22 -8.41
C TYR A 33 -8.89 -9.24 -9.44
N LEU A 34 -9.24 -9.49 -10.71
CA LEU A 34 -8.97 -8.55 -11.79
C LEU A 34 -9.62 -7.19 -11.51
N TRP A 35 -8.99 -6.13 -12.01
CA TRP A 35 -9.61 -4.81 -12.06
C TRP A 35 -10.82 -4.85 -13.00
N GLN A 36 -11.96 -4.35 -12.52
CA GLN A 36 -13.12 -4.15 -13.39
C GLN A 36 -12.83 -3.02 -14.39
N PRO A 37 -13.34 -3.09 -15.64
CA PRO A 37 -13.07 -2.07 -16.65
C PRO A 37 -13.44 -0.64 -16.25
N GLN A 38 -14.43 -0.49 -15.37
CA GLN A 38 -14.94 0.80 -14.89
C GLN A 38 -14.33 1.23 -13.55
N GLU A 39 -13.47 0.40 -12.94
CA GLU A 39 -12.90 0.72 -11.64
C GLU A 39 -11.59 1.50 -11.79
N PRO A 40 -11.41 2.63 -11.09
CA PRO A 40 -10.17 3.38 -11.13
C PRO A 40 -9.02 2.53 -10.57
N ARG A 41 -8.01 2.27 -11.41
CA ARG A 41 -6.77 1.58 -11.03
C ARG A 41 -5.90 2.51 -10.20
N GLN A 42 -6.24 2.66 -8.93
CA GLN A 42 -5.56 3.54 -7.99
C GLN A 42 -5.13 2.77 -6.74
N THR A 43 -4.04 3.22 -6.13
CA THR A 43 -3.63 2.73 -4.81
C THR A 43 -4.63 3.21 -3.77
N ARG A 44 -5.12 2.29 -2.94
CA ARG A 44 -5.89 2.64 -1.74
C ARG A 44 -5.31 1.90 -0.57
N LEU A 45 -4.80 2.63 0.41
CA LEU A 45 -4.25 2.10 1.65
C LEU A 45 -4.96 2.77 2.83
N VAL A 46 -5.31 1.97 3.82
CA VAL A 46 -5.80 2.40 5.12
C VAL A 46 -4.69 2.12 6.13
N LEU A 47 -4.17 3.18 6.74
CA LEU A 47 -3.18 3.09 7.81
C LEU A 47 -3.85 3.44 9.14
N ILE A 48 -3.64 2.60 10.15
CA ILE A 48 -4.18 2.80 11.50
C ILE A 48 -2.99 2.79 12.47
N GLY A 49 -2.83 3.86 13.22
CA GLY A 49 -1.69 4.05 14.11
C GLY A 49 -1.78 5.36 14.87
N LEU A 50 -0.78 5.61 15.71
CA LEU A 50 -0.60 6.88 16.41
C LEU A 50 0.40 7.74 15.64
N GLU A 51 0.19 9.06 15.64
CA GLU A 51 1.10 10.06 15.07
C GLU A 51 1.47 9.82 13.60
N LEU A 52 0.47 9.44 12.79
CA LEU A 52 0.67 9.23 11.35
C LEU A 52 0.79 10.57 10.62
N GLU A 53 1.94 10.82 10.00
CA GLU A 53 2.18 11.99 9.14
C GLU A 53 1.73 11.71 7.71
N GLN A 54 0.49 12.09 7.37
CA GLN A 54 -0.12 11.80 6.07
C GLN A 54 0.75 12.21 4.87
N VAL A 55 1.20 13.47 4.82
CA VAL A 55 1.99 14.01 3.70
C VAL A 55 3.29 13.22 3.49
N ARG A 56 3.97 12.90 4.59
CA ARG A 56 5.21 12.11 4.55
C ARG A 56 4.94 10.70 4.04
N ILE A 57 3.88 10.05 4.53
CA ILE A 57 3.50 8.69 4.11
C ILE A 57 3.11 8.66 2.64
N GLU A 58 2.35 9.64 2.15
CA GLU A 58 1.93 9.73 0.75
C GLU A 58 3.13 9.89 -0.19
N SER A 59 4.08 10.78 0.12
CA SER A 59 5.33 10.95 -0.65
C SER A 59 6.15 9.64 -0.73
N LEU A 60 6.28 8.92 0.40
CA LEU A 60 6.96 7.62 0.44
C LEU A 60 6.28 6.55 -0.42
N VAL A 61 4.94 6.49 -0.40
CA VAL A 61 4.16 5.48 -1.14
C VAL A 61 4.12 5.77 -2.64
N LEU A 62 4.07 7.05 -3.03
CA LEU A 62 4.07 7.46 -4.44
C LEU A 62 5.45 7.39 -5.10
N GLY A 63 6.50 7.08 -4.33
CA GLY A 63 7.82 6.82 -4.86
C GLY A 63 8.59 8.08 -5.27
N GLU A 64 8.40 9.20 -4.55
CA GLU A 64 9.48 10.19 -4.52
C GLU A 64 10.69 9.48 -3.87
N GLU A 65 11.77 9.27 -4.65
CA GLU A 65 12.91 8.42 -4.28
C GLU A 65 13.36 8.67 -2.83
N VAL A 66 13.02 7.72 -1.96
CA VAL A 66 13.64 7.64 -0.65
C VAL A 66 14.60 6.49 -0.74
N ASN A 67 15.88 6.84 -0.82
CA ASN A 67 17.02 5.97 -0.62
C ASN A 67 16.93 5.35 0.79
N ALA A 68 16.01 4.41 0.98
CA ALA A 68 15.88 3.64 2.19
C ALA A 68 16.90 2.51 2.12
N THR A 69 18.13 2.81 2.53
CA THR A 69 19.10 1.79 2.92
C THR A 69 18.45 0.92 3.99
N ILE A 70 18.12 -0.32 3.64
CA ILE A 70 17.78 -1.36 4.61
C ILE A 70 19.09 -1.74 5.29
N GLN A 71 19.24 -1.41 6.58
CA GLN A 71 20.28 -1.97 7.45
C GLN A 71 19.92 -3.40 7.86
#